data_AF-A0A349EM58-F1
#
_entry.id   AF-A0A349EM58-F1
#
_cell.length_a   1.000
_cell.length_b   1.000
_cell.length_c   1.000
_cell.angle_alpha   90.00
_cell.angle_beta   90.00
_cell.angle_gamma   90.00
#
_symmetry.space_group_name_H-M   'P 1'
#
loop_
_entity.id
_entity.type
_entity.pdbx_description
1 polymer ?
#
loop_
_entity_poly.entity_id
_entity_poly.type
_entity_poly.pdbx_seq_one_letter_code
_entity_poly.pdbx_strand_id
1 'polypeptide(L)'
;WLFVIDVGKLINGDLERGIIGALGSLLLLWVIIELMNTEISHLKGGKFHISVFIGVALVTTIRETMIATLKHEKAEMIYYLVAAILVIGVVYWLVVRTEDRTR
;
A
#
# COMPACT_ATOMS: atom_id res chain seq x y z
N TRP A 1 -4.07 8.01 17.66
CA TRP A 1 -3.80 7.79 19.09
C TRP A 1 -3.58 6.30 19.39
N LEU A 2 -4.51 5.40 19.02
CA LEU A 2 -4.37 3.94 19.22
C LEU A 2 -3.07 3.34 18.66
N PHE A 3 -2.67 3.71 17.44
CA PHE A 3 -1.40 3.27 16.85
C PHE A 3 -0.17 3.61 17.70
N VAL A 4 -0.13 4.80 18.32
CA VAL A 4 0.99 5.24 19.16
C VAL A 4 1.07 4.38 20.44
N ILE A 5 -0.08 4.03 21.00
CA ILE A 5 -0.19 3.15 22.17
C ILE A 5 0.24 1.72 21.81
N ASP A 6 -0.18 1.20 20.66
CA ASP A 6 0.18 -0.14 20.21
C ASP A 6 1.67 -0.24 19.88
N VAL A 7 2.25 0.81 19.28
CA VAL A 7 3.71 0.93 19.07
C VAL A 7 4.46 1.01 20.40
N GLY A 8 3.92 1.69 21.42
CA GLY A 8 4.53 1.70 22.76
C GLY A 8 4.53 0.33 23.45
N LYS A 9 3.52 -0.52 23.19
CA LYS A 9 3.45 -1.89 23.73
C LYS A 9 4.47 -2.84 23.08
N LEU A 10 4.82 -2.61 21.81
CA LEU A 10 5.88 -3.37 21.11
C LEU A 10 7.23 -3.30 21.83
N ILE A 11 7.54 -2.15 22.44
CA ILE A 11 8.81 -1.91 23.12
C ILE A 11 8.88 -2.65 24.47
N ASN A 12 7.73 -2.98 25.08
CA ASN A 12 7.64 -3.56 26.42
C ASN A 12 7.53 -5.10 26.47
N GLY A 13 7.60 -5.80 25.34
CA GLY A 13 7.81 -7.26 25.30
C GLY A 13 6.67 -8.14 24.76
N ASP A 14 5.54 -7.57 24.32
CA ASP A 14 4.40 -8.31 23.75
C ASP A 14 4.32 -8.12 22.23
N LEU A 15 5.39 -8.58 21.55
CA LEU A 15 5.68 -8.25 20.15
C LEU A 15 4.59 -8.71 19.17
N GLU A 16 4.08 -9.94 19.31
CA GLU A 16 3.04 -10.48 18.42
C GLU A 16 1.73 -9.68 18.52
N ARG A 17 1.28 -9.38 19.75
CA ARG A 17 0.03 -8.65 19.97
C ARG A 17 0.16 -7.18 19.54
N GLY A 18 1.30 -6.56 19.79
CA GLY A 18 1.57 -5.19 19.35
C GLY A 18 1.64 -5.06 17.82
N ILE A 19 2.25 -6.03 17.11
CA ILE A 19 2.37 -5.99 15.65
C ILE A 19 0.97 -6.14 15.03
N ILE A 20 0.16 -7.08 15.53
CA ILE A 20 -1.19 -7.31 15.02
C ILE A 20 -2.09 -6.08 15.26
N GLY A 21 -2.01 -5.43 16.43
CA GLY A 21 -2.75 -4.20 16.73
C GLY A 21 -2.33 -3.00 15.86
N ALA A 22 -1.01 -2.81 15.69
CA ALA A 22 -0.47 -1.75 14.83
C ALA A 22 -0.84 -1.96 13.35
N LEU A 23 -0.81 -3.20 12.84
CA LEU A 23 -1.25 -3.52 11.48
C LEU A 23 -2.76 -3.32 11.30
N GLY A 24 -3.58 -3.65 12.30
CA GLY A 24 -5.03 -3.41 12.29
C GLY A 24 -5.38 -1.92 12.22
N SER A 25 -4.67 -1.08 12.97
CA SER A 25 -4.87 0.38 12.90
C SER A 25 -4.32 0.99 11.60
N LEU A 26 -3.24 0.45 11.04
CA LEU A 26 -2.74 0.83 9.70
C LEU A 26 -3.71 0.45 8.57
N LEU A 27 -4.42 -0.68 8.69
CA LEU A 27 -5.47 -1.08 7.74
C LEU A 27 -6.62 -0.05 7.74
N LEU A 28 -7.08 0.38 8.92
CA LEU A 28 -8.12 1.41 9.04
C LEU A 28 -7.68 2.75 8.43
N LEU A 29 -6.46 3.18 8.72
CA LEU A 29 -5.86 4.38 8.12
C LEU A 29 -5.82 4.30 6.60
N TRP A 30 -5.40 3.16 6.05
CA TRP A 30 -5.35 2.95 4.61
C TRP A 30 -6.74 3.03 3.97
N VAL A 31 -7.76 2.41 4.57
CA VAL A 31 -9.15 2.49 4.06
C VAL A 31 -9.65 3.93 4.01
N ILE A 32 -9.35 4.75 5.02
CA ILE A 32 -9.75 6.17 5.03
C ILE A 32 -9.04 6.94 3.91
N ILE A 33 -7.76 6.65 3.65
CA ILE A 33 -7.00 7.26 2.55
C ILE A 33 -7.59 6.85 1.19
N GLU A 34 -7.97 5.59 1.02
CA GLU A 34 -8.60 5.06 -0.21
C GLU A 34 -9.95 5.74 -0.49
N LEU A 35 -10.78 5.88 0.54
CA LEU A 35 -12.05 6.60 0.46
C LEU A 35 -11.85 8.09 0.14
N MET A 36 -10.92 8.75 0.83
CA MET A 36 -10.56 10.14 0.53
C MET A 36 -10.10 10.32 -0.92
N ASN A 37 -9.31 9.40 -1.45
CA ASN A 37 -8.84 9.49 -2.83
C ASN A 37 -9.99 9.36 -3.84
N THR A 38 -10.97 8.51 -3.52
CA THR A 38 -12.22 8.38 -4.28
C THR A 38 -13.04 9.67 -4.21
N GLU A 39 -13.14 10.31 -3.04
CA GLU A 39 -13.81 11.60 -2.85
C GLU A 39 -13.08 12.74 -3.58
N ILE A 40 -11.75 12.77 -3.53
CA ILE A 40 -10.92 13.73 -4.29
C ILE A 40 -11.14 13.54 -5.79
N SER A 41 -11.30 12.30 -6.26
CA SER A 41 -11.67 12.01 -7.65
C SER A 41 -13.05 12.52 -8.01
N HIS A 42 -14.01 12.39 -7.10
CA HIS A 42 -15.37 12.88 -7.31
C HIS A 42 -15.42 14.41 -7.36
N LEU A 43 -14.61 15.08 -6.52
CA LEU A 43 -14.54 16.53 -6.40
C LEU A 43 -13.65 17.20 -7.46
N LYS A 44 -12.68 16.48 -8.04
CA LYS A 44 -11.73 17.10 -8.98
C LYS A 44 -12.31 17.41 -10.36
N GLY A 45 -13.46 16.84 -10.77
CA GLY A 45 -14.25 17.25 -11.95
C GLY A 45 -13.52 17.38 -13.31
N GLY A 46 -12.23 17.06 -13.38
CA GLY A 46 -11.32 17.25 -14.50
C GLY A 46 -10.62 15.95 -14.83
N LYS A 47 -10.23 15.80 -16.11
CA LYS A 47 -9.69 14.57 -16.70
C LYS A 47 -8.71 13.89 -15.74
N PHE A 48 -9.15 12.79 -15.15
CA PHE A 48 -8.38 12.04 -14.17
C PHE A 48 -7.19 11.39 -14.88
N HIS A 49 -5.98 11.77 -14.52
CA HIS A 49 -4.77 11.17 -15.08
C HIS A 49 -4.66 9.72 -14.61
N ILE A 50 -4.54 8.79 -15.55
CA ILE A 50 -4.59 7.34 -15.28
C ILE A 50 -3.40 6.92 -14.39
N SER A 51 -2.29 7.66 -14.45
CA SER A 51 -1.13 7.50 -13.56
C SER A 51 -1.48 7.61 -12.07
N VAL A 52 -2.46 8.42 -11.68
CA VAL A 52 -2.86 8.57 -10.26
C VAL A 52 -3.48 7.27 -9.74
N PHE A 53 -4.36 6.66 -10.53
CA PHE A 53 -5.00 5.40 -10.16
C PHE A 53 -3.98 4.25 -10.06
N ILE A 54 -3.05 4.16 -11.01
CA ILE A 54 -1.99 3.13 -10.98
C ILE A 54 -1.02 3.38 -9.82
N GLY A 55 -0.75 4.64 -9.48
CA GLY A 55 0.07 4.99 -8.31
C GLY A 55 -0.52 4.46 -7.00
N VAL A 56 -1.85 4.52 -6.83
CA VAL A 56 -2.56 3.96 -5.66
C VAL A 56 -2.47 2.43 -5.63
N ALA A 57 -2.69 1.79 -6.79
CA ALA A 57 -2.54 0.34 -6.92
C ALA A 57 -1.11 -0.11 -6.55
N LEU A 58 -0.09 0.61 -7.03
CA LEU A 58 1.32 0.32 -6.76
C LEU A 58 1.67 0.47 -5.27
N VAL A 59 1.24 1.55 -4.61
CA VAL A 59 1.43 1.74 -3.16
C VAL A 59 0.77 0.61 -2.35
N THR A 60 -0.42 0.17 -2.78
CA THR A 60 -1.16 -0.89 -2.12
C THR A 60 -0.48 -2.25 -2.27
N THR A 61 0.03 -2.58 -3.46
CA THR A 61 0.80 -3.81 -3.68
C THR A 61 2.09 -3.84 -2.85
N ILE A 62 2.81 -2.71 -2.77
CA ILE A 62 4.02 -2.62 -1.92
C ILE A 62 3.65 -2.90 -0.45
N ARG A 63 2.56 -2.29 0.03
CA ARG A 63 2.05 -2.51 1.38
C ARG A 63 1.69 -3.98 1.64
N GLU A 64 0.94 -4.60 0.74
CA GLU A 64 0.52 -6.00 0.87
C GLU A 64 1.73 -6.95 0.89
N THR A 65 2.72 -6.68 0.04
CA THR A 65 3.98 -7.45 0.01
C THR A 65 4.78 -7.28 1.30
N MET A 66 4.85 -6.08 1.86
CA MET A 66 5.52 -5.83 3.14
C MET A 66 4.84 -6.60 4.29
N ILE A 67 3.51 -6.61 4.33
CA ILE A 67 2.74 -7.36 5.35
C ILE A 67 2.95 -8.86 5.20
N ALA A 68 2.88 -9.38 3.97
CA ALA A 68 3.08 -10.80 3.69
C ALA A 68 4.49 -11.27 4.05
N THR A 69 5.50 -10.43 3.80
CA THR A 69 6.90 -10.69 4.21
C THR A 69 7.04 -10.69 5.73
N LEU A 70 6.40 -9.76 6.44
CA LEU A 70 6.43 -9.67 7.91
C LEU A 70 5.73 -10.85 8.59
N LYS A 71 4.65 -11.36 8.00
CA LYS A 71 3.88 -12.50 8.53
C LYS A 71 4.61 -13.85 8.44
N HIS A 72 5.85 -13.90 7.95
CA HIS A 72 6.61 -15.14 7.78
C HIS A 72 5.83 -16.23 7.02
N GLU A 73 5.02 -15.81 6.03
CA GLU A 73 4.50 -16.78 5.06
C GLU A 73 5.67 -17.32 4.25
N LYS A 74 5.68 -18.65 4.07
CA LYS A 74 6.75 -19.50 3.52
C LYS A 74 7.64 -18.78 2.50
N ALA A 75 8.96 -18.94 2.60
CA ALA A 75 9.95 -18.30 1.73
C ALA A 75 9.67 -18.40 0.21
N GLU A 76 8.94 -19.44 -0.23
CA GLU A 76 8.47 -19.59 -1.61
C GLU A 76 7.47 -18.49 -2.03
N MET A 77 6.58 -18.04 -1.13
CA MET A 77 5.61 -16.96 -1.39
C MET A 77 6.30 -15.60 -1.55
N ILE A 78 7.40 -15.37 -0.85
CA ILE A 78 8.18 -14.13 -0.94
C ILE A 78 8.72 -13.93 -2.36
N TYR A 79 9.16 -15.01 -3.03
CA TYR A 79 9.66 -14.94 -4.40
C TYR A 79 8.58 -14.46 -5.39
N TYR A 80 7.36 -15.01 -5.29
CA TYR A 80 6.23 -14.60 -6.14
C TYR A 80 5.79 -13.16 -5.88
N LEU A 81 5.83 -12.71 -4.62
CA LEU A 81 5.49 -11.34 -4.25
C LEU A 81 6.50 -10.32 -4.80
N VAL A 82 7.79 -10.61 -4.72
CA VAL A 82 8.84 -9.76 -5.32
C VAL A 82 8.68 -9.70 -6.84
N ALA A 83 8.37 -10.83 -7.49
CA ALA A 83 8.08 -10.85 -8.92
C ALA A 83 6.84 -10.01 -9.28
N ALA A 84 5.78 -10.08 -8.47
CA ALA A 84 4.56 -9.28 -8.66
C ALA A 84 4.83 -7.76 -8.54
N ILE A 85 5.66 -7.33 -7.56
CA ILE A 85 6.07 -5.92 -7.44
C ILE A 85 6.79 -5.46 -8.71
N LEU A 86 7.73 -6.27 -9.22
CA LEU A 86 8.48 -5.90 -10.43
C LEU A 86 7.56 -5.71 -11.63
N VAL A 87 6.58 -6.60 -11.83
CA VAL A 87 5.60 -6.49 -12.92
C VAL A 87 4.80 -5.19 -12.79
N ILE A 88 4.30 -4.87 -11.60
CA ILE A 88 3.51 -3.65 -11.37
C ILE A 88 4.36 -2.38 -11.52
N GLY A 89 5.62 -2.42 -11.07
CA GLY A 89 6.57 -1.33 -11.28
C GLY A 89 6.85 -1.05 -12.76
N VAL A 90 6.98 -2.12 -13.57
CA VAL A 90 7.13 -1.99 -15.03
C VAL A 90 5.86 -1.43 -15.66
N VAL A 91 4.67 -1.87 -15.25
CA VAL A 91 3.38 -1.33 -15.73
C VAL A 91 3.27 0.16 -15.41
N TYR A 92 3.61 0.57 -14.19
CA TYR A 92 3.63 1.99 -13.80
C TYR A 92 4.60 2.80 -14.65
N TRP A 93 5.83 2.31 -14.84
CA TRP A 93 6.83 2.98 -15.66
C TRP A 93 6.36 3.14 -17.12
N LEU A 94 5.73 2.12 -17.68
CA LEU A 94 5.21 2.14 -19.04
C LEU A 94 4.08 3.16 -19.17
N VAL A 95 3.16 3.20 -18.20
CA VAL A 95 2.04 4.14 -18.24
C VAL A 95 2.50 5.59 -18.09
N VAL A 96 3.39 5.87 -17.14
CA VAL A 96 3.99 7.22 -16.98
C VAL A 96 4.67 7.65 -18.29
N ARG A 97 5.45 6.76 -18.91
CA ARG A 97 6.14 7.05 -20.17
C ARG A 97 5.17 7.27 -21.35
N THR A 98 4.02 6.59 -21.39
CA THR A 98 3.00 6.84 -22.42
C THR A 98 2.23 8.12 -22.18
N GLU A 99 1.99 8.50 -20.93
CA GLU A 99 1.28 9.74 -20.59
C GLU A 99 2.14 10.97 -20.90
N ASP A 100 3.45 10.89 -20.65
CA ASP A 100 4.43 11.90 -21.06
C ASP A 100 4.50 12.10 -22.58
N ARG A 101 4.25 11.05 -23.36
CA ARG A 101 4.25 11.10 -24.84
C ARG A 101 2.92 11.58 -25.44
N THR A 102 1.89 11.75 -24.61
CA THR A 102 0.55 12.21 -25.03
C THR A 102 0.31 13.69 -24.69
N ARG A 103 1.33 14.38 -24.17
CA ARG A 103 1.45 15.85 -24.16
C ARG A 103 2.16 16.35 -25.41
#